data_AF-A0A139Q0J3-F1
#
_entry.id   AF-A0A139Q0J3-F1
#
_cell.length_a   1.000
_cell.length_b   1.000
_cell.length_c   1.000
_cell.angle_alpha   90.00
_cell.angle_beta   90.00
_cell.angle_gamma   90.00
#
_symmetry.space_group_name_H-M   'P 1'
#
loop_
_entity.id
_entity.type
_entity.pdbx_description
1 polymer ?
#
loop_
_entity_poly.entity_id
_entity_poly.type
_entity_poly.pdbx_seq_one_letter_code
_entity_poly.pdbx_strand_id
1 'polypeptide(L)' 'MLTAKRAFDELELDGFINSVQGKGNFVAAQNKELIREEYLKKIESKLQEVVELSEIADVSSDELIKMLKSYVEGEYE' A
#
# COMPACT_ATOMS: atom_id res chain seq x y z
N MET A 1 4.60 -1.84 38.53
CA MET A 1 4.00 -2.19 37.22
C MET A 1 5.11 -2.30 36.18
N LEU A 2 5.62 -3.52 35.93
CA LEU A 2 6.67 -3.75 34.92
C LEU A 2 6.07 -4.17 33.56
N THR A 3 4.86 -4.72 33.55
CA THR A 3 4.18 -5.28 32.38
C THR A 3 3.59 -4.24 31.44
N ALA A 4 3.02 -3.15 31.97
CA ALA A 4 2.43 -2.09 31.13
C ALA A 4 3.51 -1.33 30.34
N LYS A 5 4.63 -0.98 30.99
CA LYS A 5 5.71 -0.24 30.33
C LYS A 5 6.33 -1.04 29.18
N ARG A 6 6.60 -2.33 29.40
CA ARG A 6 7.16 -3.21 28.37
C ARG A 6 6.23 -3.37 27.15
N ALA A 7 4.91 -3.44 27.36
CA ALA A 7 3.95 -3.50 26.26
C ALA A 7 3.94 -2.20 25.42
N PHE A 8 4.13 -1.02 26.04
CA PHE A 8 4.27 0.23 25.28
C PHE A 8 5.62 0.28 24.54
N ASP A 9 6.72 -0.12 25.18
CA ASP A 9 8.04 -0.15 24.55
C ASP A 9 8.06 -1.11 23.34
N GLU A 10 7.38 -2.26 23.42
CA GLU A 10 7.21 -3.20 22.31
C GLU A 10 6.33 -2.62 21.18
N LEU A 11 5.22 -1.94 21.52
CA LEU A 11 4.38 -1.25 20.52
C LEU A 11 5.07 -0.06 19.85
N GLU A 12 6.02 0.59 20.54
CA GLU A 12 6.84 1.67 19.97
C GLU A 12 7.93 1.11 19.05
N LEU A 13 8.54 -0.02 19.43
CA LEU A 13 9.50 -0.78 18.61
C LEU A 13 8.88 -1.31 17.31
N ASP A 14 7.67 -1.85 17.42
CA ASP A 14 6.89 -2.31 16.26
C ASP A 14 6.28 -1.13 15.47
N GLY A 15 6.38 0.10 16.01
CA GLY A 15 5.95 1.35 15.39
C GLY A 15 4.44 1.53 15.29
N PHE A 16 3.68 0.90 16.19
CA PHE A 16 2.25 1.13 16.38
C PHE A 16 1.95 2.42 17.15
N ILE A 17 2.90 2.94 17.94
CA ILE A 17 2.76 4.18 18.71
C ILE A 17 3.98 5.09 18.53
N ASN A 18 3.74 6.41 18.56
CA ASN A 18 4.77 7.44 18.61
C ASN A 18 4.58 8.25 19.90
N SER A 19 5.62 8.33 20.74
CA SER A 19 5.61 9.17 21.92
C SER A 19 6.12 10.58 21.61
N VAL A 20 5.32 11.61 21.86
CA VAL A 20 5.76 13.01 21.77
C VAL A 20 6.02 13.52 23.18
N GLN A 21 7.27 13.90 23.47
CA GLN A 21 7.69 14.35 24.81
C GLN A 21 6.80 15.52 25.27
N GLY A 22 6.11 15.33 26.39
CA GLY A 22 5.19 16.32 26.98
C GLY A 22 3.74 16.29 26.46
N LYS A 23 3.37 15.38 25.55
CA LYS A 23 2.00 15.29 24.99
C LYS A 23 1.34 13.90 25.04
N GLY A 24 2.08 12.86 25.45
CA GLY A 24 1.56 11.48 25.57
C GLY A 24 1.87 10.60 24.34
N ASN A 25 1.31 9.38 24.33
CA ASN A 25 1.49 8.38 23.26
C ASN A 25 0.36 8.50 22.23
N PHE A 26 0.71 8.61 20.95
CA PHE A 26 -0.24 8.69 19.83
C PHE A 26 -0.11 7.45 18.95
N VAL A 27 -1.21 6.94 18.38
CA VAL A 27 -1.16 5.84 17.40
C VAL A 27 -0.35 6.32 16.18
N ALA A 28 0.72 5.62 15.85
CA ALA A 28 1.71 6.06 14.89
C ALA A 28 1.18 6.06 13.45
N ALA A 29 1.70 7.00 12.66
CA ALA A 29 1.41 7.18 11.24
C ALA A 29 1.79 5.98 10.34
N GLN A 30 2.42 4.94 10.91
CA GLN A 30 2.84 3.70 10.25
C GLN A 30 1.67 2.97 9.54
N ASN A 31 0.44 3.16 10.02
CA ASN A 31 -0.75 2.63 9.36
C ASN A 31 -0.88 3.12 7.91
N LYS A 32 -0.51 4.37 7.59
CA LYS A 32 -0.61 4.87 6.20
C LYS A 32 0.40 4.21 5.26
N GLU A 33 1.60 3.91 5.75
CA GLU A 33 2.66 3.32 4.94
C GLU A 33 2.39 1.83 4.71
N LEU A 34 1.97 1.11 5.76
CA LEU A 34 1.49 -0.28 5.64
C LEU A 34 0.24 -0.40 4.75
N ILE A 35 -0.73 0.51 4.89
CA ILE A 35 -1.90 0.55 4.00
C ILE A 35 -1.45 0.77 2.55
N ARG A 36 -0.52 1.70 2.32
CA ARG A 36 0.01 1.98 0.98
C ARG A 36 0.70 0.75 0.39
N GLU A 37 1.53 0.06 1.17
CA GLU A 37 2.19 -1.19 0.74
C GLU A 37 1.18 -2.29 0.38
N GLU A 38 0.13 -2.48 1.19
CA GLU A 38 -0.94 -3.42 0.89
C GLU A 38 -1.67 -3.09 -0.42
N TYR A 39 -1.94 -1.81 -0.68
CA TYR A 39 -2.52 -1.39 -1.96
C TYR A 39 -1.54 -1.57 -3.12
N LEU A 40 -0.25 -1.31 -2.93
CA LEU A 40 0.77 -1.54 -3.96
C LEU A 40 0.84 -3.01 -4.35
N LYS A 41 0.88 -3.94 -3.39
CA LYS A 41 0.84 -5.39 -3.65
C LYS A 41 -0.40 -5.80 -4.44
N LYS A 42 -1.56 -5.24 -4.09
CA LYS A 42 -2.82 -5.49 -4.83
C LYS A 42 -2.77 -4.97 -6.25
N ILE A 43 -2.17 -3.80 -6.46
CA ILE A 43 -1.98 -3.22 -7.80
C ILE A 43 -1.04 -4.12 -8.62
N GLU A 44 0.09 -4.54 -8.06
CA GLU A 44 1.03 -5.45 -8.74
C GLU A 44 0.38 -6.77 -9.14
N SER A 45 -0.37 -7.41 -8.23
CA SER A 45 -1.11 -8.65 -8.53
C SER A 45 -2.09 -8.45 -9.69
N LYS A 46 -2.84 -7.34 -9.70
CA LYS A 46 -3.79 -7.04 -10.78
C LYS A 46 -3.09 -6.75 -12.10
N LEU A 47 -1.96 -6.04 -12.07
CA LEU A 47 -1.18 -5.78 -13.27
C LEU A 47 -0.65 -7.08 -13.87
N GLN A 48 -0.24 -8.03 -13.02
CA GLN A 48 0.19 -9.34 -13.48
C GLN A 48 -0.94 -10.12 -14.15
N GLU A 49 -2.15 -10.13 -13.57
CA GLU A 49 -3.34 -10.71 -14.20
C GLU A 49 -3.65 -10.05 -15.56
N VAL A 50 -3.50 -8.73 -15.65
CA VAL A 50 -3.71 -7.98 -16.90
C VAL A 50 -2.67 -8.35 -17.96
N VAL A 51 -1.41 -8.55 -17.58
CA VAL A 51 -0.35 -9.02 -18.49
C VAL A 51 -0.68 -10.43 -19.01
N GLU A 52 -1.06 -11.36 -18.13
CA GLU A 52 -1.45 -12.73 -18.53
C GLU A 52 -2.64 -12.72 -19.51
N LEU A 53 -3.65 -11.88 -19.26
CA LEU A 53 -4.77 -11.70 -20.18
C LEU A 53 -4.34 -11.08 -21.51
N SER A 54 -3.40 -10.15 -21.50
CA SER A 54 -2.88 -9.51 -22.72
C SER A 54 -2.19 -10.52 -23.64
N GLU A 55 -1.44 -11.47 -23.07
CA GLU A 55 -0.80 -12.54 -23.84
C GLU A 55 -1.83 -13.47 -24.49
N ILE A 56 -2.91 -13.81 -23.77
CA ILE A 56 -4.00 -14.65 -24.31
C ILE A 56 -4.76 -13.91 -25.42
N ALA A 57 -4.91 -12.60 -25.28
CA ALA A 57 -5.64 -11.75 -26.23
C ALA A 57 -4.77 -11.25 -27.41
N ASP A 58 -3.50 -11.64 -27.49
CA ASP A 58 -2.52 -11.17 -28.48
C ASP A 58 -2.39 -9.63 -28.50
N VAL A 59 -2.48 -9.01 -27.31
CA VAL A 59 -2.36 -7.57 -27.12
C VAL A 59 -0.90 -7.22 -26.86
N SER A 60 -0.36 -6.31 -27.66
CA SER A 60 1.01 -5.85 -27.49
C SER A 60 1.18 -5.03 -26.20
N SER A 61 2.40 -4.99 -25.66
CA SER A 61 2.72 -4.18 -24.47
C SER A 61 2.42 -2.70 -24.68
N ASP A 62 2.65 -2.19 -25.89
CA ASP A 62 2.37 -0.79 -26.24
C ASP A 62 0.86 -0.48 -26.23
N GLU A 63 0.03 -1.40 -26.73
CA GLU A 63 -1.43 -1.27 -26.67
C GLU A 63 -1.93 -1.34 -25.22
N LEU A 64 -1.39 -2.26 -24.41
CA LEU A 64 -1.75 -2.41 -23.00
C LEU A 64 -1.46 -1.12 -22.21
N ILE A 65 -0.30 -0.51 -22.42
CA ILE A 65 0.09 0.77 -21.81
C ILE A 65 -0.83 1.88 -22.28
N LYS A 66 -1.18 1.93 -23.57
CA LYS A 66 -2.09 2.93 -24.12
C LYS A 66 -3.49 2.80 -23.53
N MET A 67 -4.01 1.58 -23.40
CA MET A 67 -5.30 1.32 -22.74
C MET A 67 -5.27 1.81 -21.29
N LEU A 68 -4.26 1.41 -20.50
CA LEU A 68 -4.12 1.84 -19.10
C LEU A 68 -4.07 3.37 -19.00
N LYS A 69 -3.31 4.02 -19.88
CA LYS A 69 -3.19 5.48 -19.92
C LYS A 69 -4.53 6.15 -20.21
N SER A 70 -5.28 5.69 -21.21
CA SER A 70 -6.61 6.22 -21.53
C SER A 70 -7.61 6.03 -20.37
N TYR A 71 -7.54 4.93 -19.62
CA TYR A 71 -8.37 4.75 -18.42
C TYR A 71 -8.01 5.73 -17.29
N VAL A 72 -6.72 6.01 -17.09
CA VAL A 72 -6.26 6.97 -16.07
C VAL A 72 -6.62 8.41 -16.45
N GLU A 73 -6.53 8.74 -17.73
CA GLU A 73 -6.88 10.06 -18.28
C GLU A 73 -8.40 10.28 -18.39
N GLY A 74 -9.20 9.24 -18.19
CA GLY A 74 -10.67 9.30 -18.23
C GLY A 74 -11.23 9.40 -19.65
N GLU A 75 -10.47 8.97 -20.66
CA GLU A 75 -10.83 9.05 -22.09
C GLU A 75 -11.63 7.83 -22.58
N TYR A 76 -11.93 6.85 -21.71
CA TYR A 76 -12.82 5.74 -22.02
C TYR A 76 -14.27 6.13 -21.68
N GLU A 77 -15.02 6.57 -22.68
CA GLU A 77 -16.49 6.73 -22.66
C GLU A 77 -17.19 5.53 -23.34
#